data_AF-A0A757ZDG3-F1
#
_entry.id   AF-A0A757ZDG3-F1
#
_cell.length_a   1.000
_cell.length_b   1.000
_cell.length_c   1.000
_cell.angle_alpha   90.00
_cell.angle_beta   90.00
_cell.angle_gamma   90.00
#
_symmetry.space_group_name_H-M   'P 1'
#
loop_
_entity.id
_entity.type
_entity.pdbx_description
1 polymer ?
#
loop_
_entity_poly.entity_id
_entity_poly.type
_entity_poly.pdbx_seq_one_letter_code
_entity_poly.pdbx_strand_id
1 'polypeptide(L)'
;MKEVKIYTIVSDQLSPPITGESFCTDMVRHSDYADLEEKCAALAAENAALKKSEVEFNDYCRHECEDVGDTWVDDFTETPATDAFLSEMRASELDSLAGVAETMLVKFSNQRCSSDMHEVVGWKMVLQQTNNRAAKLREGVAL
;
A
#
# COMPACT_ATOMS: atom_id res chain seq x y z
N MET A 1 6.82 -2.71 -17.76
CA MET A 1 7.22 -2.34 -16.38
C MET A 1 8.67 -1.92 -16.40
N LYS A 2 9.05 -0.85 -15.69
CA LYS A 2 10.46 -0.50 -15.49
C LYS A 2 11.06 -1.59 -14.60
N GLU A 3 12.16 -2.19 -15.02
CA GLU A 3 12.82 -3.27 -14.29
C GLU A 3 13.27 -2.78 -12.91
N VAL A 4 13.00 -3.55 -11.86
CA VAL A 4 13.43 -3.21 -10.50
C VAL A 4 14.95 -3.24 -10.47
N LYS A 5 15.57 -2.11 -10.14
CA LYS A 5 17.03 -2.02 -10.02
C LYS A 5 17.46 -2.59 -8.68
N ILE A 6 18.10 -3.74 -8.74
CA ILE A 6 18.73 -4.39 -7.58
C ILE A 6 20.21 -4.02 -7.61
N TYR A 7 20.70 -3.48 -6.49
CA TYR A 7 22.10 -3.16 -6.29
C TYR A 7 22.70 -4.20 -5.35
N THR A 8 23.62 -5.00 -5.83
CA THR A 8 24.36 -5.96 -5.00
C THR A 8 25.59 -5.29 -4.41
N ILE A 9 25.71 -5.30 -3.08
CA ILE A 9 26.93 -4.90 -2.38
C ILE A 9 27.81 -6.13 -2.20
N VAL A 10 29.12 -6.03 -2.45
CA VAL A 10 30.02 -7.15 -2.15
C VAL A 10 30.22 -7.21 -0.63
N SER A 11 30.06 -8.39 -0.02
CA SER A 11 30.07 -8.57 1.44
C SER A 11 31.36 -8.08 2.13
N ASP A 12 32.46 -7.99 1.38
CA ASP A 12 33.75 -7.47 1.84
C ASP A 12 33.80 -5.93 1.94
N GLN A 13 32.89 -5.22 1.27
CA GLN A 13 32.74 -3.75 1.33
C GLN A 13 31.85 -3.30 2.50
N LEU A 14 31.19 -4.23 3.20
CA LEU A 14 30.40 -3.93 4.38
C LEU A 14 31.30 -3.68 5.59
N SER A 15 30.85 -2.85 6.54
CA SER A 15 31.60 -2.54 7.76
C SER A 15 30.76 -2.86 9.01
N PRO A 16 31.14 -3.89 9.80
CA PRO A 16 32.28 -4.78 9.59
C PRO A 16 32.09 -5.73 8.39
N PRO A 17 33.19 -6.20 7.75
CA PRO A 17 33.09 -7.15 6.64
C PRO A 17 32.40 -8.44 7.09
N ILE A 18 31.47 -8.93 6.28
CA ILE A 18 30.71 -10.14 6.60
C ILE A 18 31.26 -11.31 5.79
N THR A 19 31.74 -12.35 6.46
CA THR A 19 32.21 -13.60 5.84
C THR A 19 31.11 -14.67 5.92
N GLY A 20 30.55 -15.04 4.77
CA GLY A 20 29.56 -16.12 4.64
C GLY A 20 28.53 -15.85 3.54
N GLU A 21 28.00 -16.91 2.90
CA GLU A 21 26.97 -16.81 1.85
C GLU A 21 25.55 -16.57 2.40
N SER A 22 25.39 -16.39 3.71
CA SER A 22 24.07 -16.34 4.37
C SER A 22 23.48 -14.94 4.53
N PHE A 23 24.06 -13.91 3.90
CA PHE A 23 23.63 -12.53 4.05
C PHE A 23 23.12 -11.97 2.71
N CYS A 24 21.89 -11.45 2.68
CA CYS A 24 21.39 -10.73 1.51
C CYS A 24 22.14 -9.40 1.35
N THR A 25 22.86 -9.24 0.24
CA THR A 25 23.51 -7.98 -0.12
C THR A 25 22.81 -7.22 -1.24
N ASP A 26 21.67 -7.73 -1.69
CA ASP A 26 20.81 -7.09 -2.68
C ASP A 26 19.96 -6.01 -2.02
N MET A 27 20.13 -4.77 -2.50
CA MET A 27 19.47 -3.59 -1.97
C MET A 27 18.73 -2.84 -3.08
N VAL A 28 17.66 -2.16 -2.72
CA VAL A 28 16.98 -1.18 -3.57
C VAL A 28 17.23 0.21 -2.99
N ARG A 29 17.57 1.18 -3.83
CA ARG A 29 17.72 2.57 -3.37
C ARG A 29 16.34 3.12 -3.03
N HIS A 30 16.25 3.84 -1.92
CA HIS A 30 15.03 4.55 -1.54
C HIS A 30 14.48 5.43 -2.68
N SER A 31 15.35 6.12 -3.42
CA SER A 31 14.93 6.94 -4.57
C SER A 31 14.28 6.12 -5.68
N ASP A 32 14.83 4.94 -6.01
CA ASP A 32 14.26 4.07 -7.04
C ASP A 32 12.92 3.49 -6.58
N TYR A 33 12.76 3.23 -5.28
CA TYR A 33 11.52 2.77 -4.69
C TYR A 33 10.45 3.87 -4.64
N ALA A 34 10.79 5.08 -4.20
CA ALA A 34 9.89 6.23 -4.20
C ALA A 34 9.38 6.58 -5.62
N ASP A 35 10.27 6.50 -6.62
CA ASP A 35 9.91 6.66 -8.03
C ASP A 35 8.92 5.61 -8.53
N LEU A 36 8.92 4.40 -7.96
CA LEU A 36 7.97 3.33 -8.30
C LEU A 36 6.62 3.56 -7.61
N GLU A 37 6.62 3.97 -6.35
CA GLU A 37 5.41 4.35 -5.61
C GLU A 37 4.67 5.49 -6.31
N GLU A 38 5.38 6.53 -6.75
CA GLU A 38 4.77 7.65 -7.50
C GLU A 38 4.11 7.17 -8.81
N LYS A 39 4.75 6.25 -9.54
CA LYS A 39 4.16 5.67 -10.75
C LYS A 39 2.93 4.82 -10.44
N CYS A 40 2.96 4.05 -9.35
CA CYS A 40 1.81 3.27 -8.92
C CYS A 40 0.65 4.18 -8.53
N ALA A 41 0.90 5.27 -7.81
CA ALA A 41 -0.10 6.28 -7.48
C ALA A 41 -0.69 6.97 -8.72
N ALA A 42 0.15 7.32 -9.71
CA ALA A 42 -0.31 7.90 -10.96
C ALA A 42 -1.22 6.94 -11.75
N LEU A 43 -0.83 5.66 -11.86
CA LEU A 43 -1.64 4.62 -12.49
C LEU A 43 -2.94 4.35 -11.72
N ALA A 44 -2.92 4.43 -10.39
CA ALA A 44 -4.13 4.33 -9.58
C ALA A 44 -5.12 5.47 -9.90
N ALA A 45 -4.61 6.70 -10.01
CA ALA A 45 -5.41 7.86 -10.38
C ALA A 45 -5.97 7.77 -11.80
N GLU A 46 -5.16 7.30 -12.76
CA GLU A 46 -5.60 7.04 -14.14
C GLU A 46 -6.72 5.98 -14.18
N ASN A 47 -6.55 4.86 -13.47
CA ASN A 47 -7.59 3.83 -13.36
C ASN A 47 -8.89 4.39 -12.75
N ALA A 48 -8.80 5.23 -11.72
CA ALA A 48 -9.98 5.86 -11.13
C ALA A 48 -10.69 6.81 -12.12
N ALA A 49 -9.93 7.57 -12.91
CA ALA A 49 -10.48 8.43 -13.96
C ALA A 49 -11.13 7.62 -15.10
N LEU A 50 -10.52 6.50 -15.51
CA LEU A 50 -11.08 5.59 -16.51
C LEU A 50 -12.39 4.95 -16.01
N LYS A 51 -12.42 4.43 -14.78
CA LYS A 51 -13.65 3.90 -14.16
C LYS A 51 -14.75 4.96 -14.11
N LYS A 52 -14.41 6.22 -13.79
CA LYS A 52 -15.38 7.33 -13.80
C LYS A 52 -15.90 7.63 -15.22
N SER A 53 -15.02 7.66 -16.21
CA SER A 53 -15.38 7.86 -17.60
C SER A 53 -16.26 6.73 -18.14
N GLU A 54 -16.04 5.50 -17.70
CA GLU A 54 -16.86 4.35 -18.07
C GLU A 54 -18.28 4.48 -17.49
N VAL A 55 -18.42 4.92 -16.24
CA VAL A 55 -19.72 5.23 -15.62
C VAL A 55 -20.45 6.31 -16.40
N GLU A 56 -19.79 7.42 -16.72
CA GLU A 56 -20.39 8.52 -17.48
C GLU A 56 -20.82 8.08 -18.90
N PHE A 57 -20.01 7.24 -19.55
CA PHE A 57 -20.33 6.68 -20.86
C PHE A 57 -21.50 5.70 -20.80
N ASN A 58 -21.53 4.82 -19.81
CA ASN A 58 -22.61 3.87 -19.58
C ASN A 58 -23.95 4.60 -19.35
N ASP A 59 -23.94 5.67 -18.55
CA ASP A 59 -25.13 6.49 -18.31
C ASP A 59 -25.61 7.21 -19.57
N TYR A 60 -24.69 7.71 -20.40
CA TYR A 60 -25.04 8.25 -21.71
C TYR A 60 -25.74 7.20 -22.59
N CYS A 61 -25.15 6.01 -22.71
CA CYS A 61 -25.74 4.93 -23.52
C CYS A 61 -27.09 4.45 -22.99
N ARG A 62 -27.25 4.39 -21.66
CA ARG A 62 -28.53 4.08 -21.01
C ARG A 62 -29.61 5.06 -21.47
N HIS A 63 -29.34 6.36 -21.38
CA HIS A 63 -30.30 7.39 -21.75
C HIS A 63 -30.75 7.27 -23.21
N GLU A 64 -29.79 7.13 -24.14
CA GLU A 64 -30.08 6.97 -25.57
C GLU A 64 -30.88 5.68 -25.87
N CYS A 65 -30.63 4.60 -25.13
CA CYS A 65 -31.32 3.32 -25.28
C CYS A 65 -32.76 3.37 -24.73
N GLU A 66 -32.95 3.99 -23.57
CA GLU A 66 -34.26 4.15 -22.94
C GLU A 66 -35.16 5.12 -23.71
N ASP A 67 -34.58 6.13 -24.37
CA ASP A 67 -35.31 7.10 -25.19
C ASP A 67 -35.99 6.46 -26.42
N VAL A 68 -35.45 5.34 -26.93
CA VAL A 68 -36.07 4.55 -28.00
C VAL A 68 -36.99 3.43 -27.50
N GLY A 69 -37.18 3.34 -26.18
CA GLY A 69 -38.07 2.36 -25.53
C GLY A 69 -37.45 0.99 -25.28
N ASP A 70 -36.14 0.86 -25.45
CA ASP A 70 -35.40 -0.37 -25.17
C ASP A 70 -34.92 -0.41 -23.70
N THR A 71 -34.59 -1.60 -23.20
CA THR A 71 -34.06 -1.79 -21.84
C THR A 71 -32.54 -1.88 -21.87
N TRP A 72 -31.88 -1.01 -21.12
CA TRP A 72 -30.43 -1.02 -20.93
C TRP A 72 -30.02 -1.94 -19.77
N VAL A 73 -28.83 -2.52 -19.87
CA VAL A 73 -28.20 -3.30 -18.79
C VAL A 73 -26.81 -2.75 -18.56
N ASP A 74 -26.49 -2.46 -17.31
CA ASP A 74 -25.17 -1.98 -16.94
C ASP A 74 -24.12 -3.06 -17.08
N ASP A 75 -23.02 -2.69 -17.73
CA ASP A 75 -21.84 -3.51 -17.88
C ASP A 75 -20.62 -2.61 -17.65
N PHE A 76 -19.78 -3.01 -16.69
CA PHE A 76 -18.61 -2.26 -16.27
C PHE A 76 -17.39 -3.18 -16.26
N THR A 77 -16.26 -2.64 -16.67
CA THR A 77 -15.00 -3.37 -16.69
C THR A 77 -14.46 -3.53 -15.27
N GLU A 78 -14.57 -4.74 -14.74
CA GLU A 78 -13.94 -5.08 -13.46
C GLU A 78 -12.41 -5.18 -13.60
N THR A 79 -11.68 -4.71 -12.58
CA THR A 79 -10.20 -4.75 -12.54
C THR A 79 -9.68 -5.33 -11.21
N PRO A 80 -10.06 -6.58 -10.88
CA PRO A 80 -9.81 -7.17 -9.55
C PRO A 80 -8.33 -7.25 -9.18
N ALA A 81 -7.45 -7.48 -10.16
CA ALA A 81 -6.00 -7.51 -9.93
C ALA A 81 -5.46 -6.12 -9.54
N THR A 82 -5.91 -5.07 -10.21
CA THR A 82 -5.55 -3.68 -9.89
C THR A 82 -6.10 -3.29 -8.53
N ASP A 83 -7.36 -3.60 -8.25
CA ASP A 83 -8.01 -3.24 -6.97
C ASP A 83 -7.33 -3.96 -5.79
N ALA A 84 -6.99 -5.24 -5.93
CA ALA A 84 -6.22 -5.98 -4.93
C ALA A 84 -4.83 -5.38 -4.72
N PHE A 85 -4.12 -5.04 -5.81
CA PHE A 85 -2.81 -4.39 -5.73
C PHE A 85 -2.87 -3.04 -4.99
N LEU A 86 -3.86 -2.19 -5.29
CA LEU A 86 -4.02 -0.90 -4.62
C LEU A 86 -4.38 -1.04 -3.15
N SER A 87 -5.15 -2.06 -2.79
CA SER A 87 -5.44 -2.38 -1.39
C SER A 87 -4.22 -2.87 -0.63
N GLU A 88 -3.37 -3.71 -1.25
CA GLU A 88 -2.11 -4.13 -0.65
C GLU A 88 -1.15 -2.94 -0.49
N MET A 89 -1.07 -2.04 -1.47
CA MET A 89 -0.23 -0.84 -1.36
C MET A 89 -0.64 0.03 -0.15
N ARG A 90 -1.95 0.29 0.01
CA ARG A 90 -2.48 1.00 1.19
C ARG A 90 -2.24 0.24 2.50
N ALA A 91 -2.30 -1.09 2.48
CA ALA A 91 -2.01 -1.92 3.65
C ALA A 91 -0.52 -1.84 4.03
N SER A 92 0.38 -1.85 3.06
CA SER A 92 1.82 -1.72 3.25
C SER A 92 2.21 -0.38 3.90
N GLU A 93 1.57 0.72 3.51
CA GLU A 93 1.75 2.02 4.16
C GLU A 93 1.37 1.97 5.66
N LEU A 94 0.29 1.25 6.00
CA LEU A 94 -0.12 1.07 7.40
C LEU A 94 0.85 0.17 8.16
N ASP A 95 1.44 -0.84 7.53
CA ASP A 95 2.48 -1.67 8.13
C ASP A 95 3.74 -0.84 8.44
N SER A 96 4.11 0.10 7.57
CA SER A 96 5.20 1.05 7.84
C SER A 96 4.92 1.90 9.10
N LEU A 97 3.69 2.42 9.23
CA LEU A 97 3.28 3.16 10.42
C LEU A 97 3.24 2.26 11.68
N ALA A 98 2.85 0.99 11.54
CA ALA A 98 2.91 0.00 12.61
C ALA A 98 4.35 -0.18 13.12
N GLY A 99 5.33 -0.31 12.21
CA GLY A 99 6.75 -0.41 12.58
C GLY A 99 7.28 0.83 13.32
N VAL A 100 6.80 2.03 12.97
CA VAL A 100 7.11 3.25 13.73
C VAL A 100 6.52 3.18 15.15
N ALA A 101 5.26 2.74 15.27
CA ALA A 101 4.61 2.59 16.57
C ALA A 101 5.33 1.55 17.46
N GLU A 102 5.73 0.40 16.91
CA GLU A 102 6.54 -0.60 17.59
C GLU A 102 7.86 -0.02 18.08
N THR A 103 8.57 0.72 17.22
CA THR A 103 9.82 1.38 17.57
C THR A 103 9.64 2.35 18.75
N MET A 104 8.54 3.11 18.77
CA MET A 104 8.23 4.00 19.89
C MET A 104 7.93 3.23 21.18
N LEU A 105 7.15 2.16 21.11
CA LEU A 105 6.84 1.33 22.27
C LEU A 105 8.11 0.70 22.88
N VAL A 106 9.03 0.22 22.04
CA VAL A 106 10.35 -0.27 22.49
C VAL A 106 11.14 0.82 23.21
N LYS A 107 11.15 2.06 22.70
CA LYS A 107 11.82 3.19 23.37
C LYS A 107 11.25 3.47 24.75
N PHE A 108 9.93 3.49 24.90
CA PHE A 108 9.28 3.69 26.20
C PHE A 108 9.59 2.54 27.17
N SER A 109 9.59 1.30 26.69
CA SER A 109 10.00 0.15 27.51
C SER A 109 11.45 0.27 27.99
N ASN A 110 12.38 0.67 27.12
CA ASN A 110 13.79 0.87 27.48
C ASN A 110 13.97 1.99 28.51
N GLN A 111 13.11 3.01 28.48
CA GLN A 111 13.07 4.11 29.46
C GLN A 111 12.31 3.76 30.75
N ARG A 112 11.77 2.53 30.86
CA ARG A 112 10.94 2.08 31.99
C ARG A 112 9.71 2.96 32.23
N CYS A 113 9.16 3.54 31.17
CA CYS A 113 7.89 4.27 31.23
C CYS A 113 6.76 3.31 31.63
N SER A 114 5.80 3.81 32.41
CA SER A 114 4.62 3.03 32.83
C SER A 114 3.79 2.60 31.62
N SER A 115 3.22 1.39 31.67
CA SER A 115 2.32 0.87 30.63
C SER A 115 1.07 1.71 30.41
N ASP A 116 0.69 2.45 31.46
CA ASP A 116 -0.54 3.23 31.55
C ASP A 116 -0.28 4.71 31.29
N MET A 117 0.97 5.08 31.03
CA MET A 117 1.32 6.41 30.58
C MET A 117 0.58 6.71 29.28
N HIS A 118 -0.07 7.88 29.22
CA HIS A 118 -0.96 8.26 28.12
C HIS A 118 -0.30 8.08 26.74
N GLU A 119 0.97 8.46 26.59
CA GLU A 119 1.72 8.29 25.34
C GLU A 119 1.89 6.82 24.96
N VAL A 120 2.24 5.96 25.93
CA VAL A 120 2.38 4.51 25.72
C VAL A 120 1.07 3.88 25.28
N VAL A 121 -0.04 4.27 25.91
CA VAL A 121 -1.39 3.82 25.54
C VAL A 121 -1.76 4.31 24.13
N GLY A 122 -1.45 5.56 23.81
CA GLY A 122 -1.67 6.13 22.47
C GLY A 122 -0.95 5.34 21.38
N TRP A 123 0.34 5.02 21.56
CA TRP A 123 1.09 4.24 20.58
C TRP A 123 0.61 2.79 20.45
N LYS A 124 0.15 2.16 21.54
CA LYS A 124 -0.52 0.83 21.46
C LYS A 124 -1.78 0.91 20.61
N MET A 125 -2.57 1.98 20.76
CA MET A 125 -3.79 2.17 20.00
C MET A 125 -3.50 2.39 18.52
N VAL A 126 -2.49 3.20 18.19
CA VAL A 126 -2.03 3.38 16.80
C VAL A 126 -1.64 2.04 16.19
N LEU A 127 -0.76 1.27 16.85
CA LEU A 127 -0.31 -0.04 16.39
C LEU A 127 -1.49 -1.00 16.13
N GLN A 128 -2.46 -1.04 17.06
CA GLN A 128 -3.64 -1.88 16.89
C GLN A 128 -4.50 -1.44 15.70
N GLN A 129 -4.71 -0.13 15.54
CA GLN A 129 -5.54 0.42 14.47
C GLN A 129 -4.91 0.21 13.10
N THR A 130 -3.60 0.43 12.95
CA THR A 130 -2.90 0.22 11.68
C THR A 130 -2.98 -1.24 11.26
N ASN A 131 -2.69 -2.17 12.16
CA ASN A 131 -2.77 -3.62 11.89
C ASN A 131 -4.19 -4.04 11.49
N ASN A 132 -5.21 -3.59 12.22
CA ASN A 132 -6.60 -3.91 11.90
C ASN A 132 -7.04 -3.35 10.54
N ARG A 133 -6.61 -2.12 10.21
CA ARG A 133 -6.96 -1.47 8.94
C ARG A 133 -6.23 -2.12 7.76
N ALA A 134 -4.97 -2.49 7.94
CA ALA A 134 -4.18 -3.21 6.94
C ALA A 134 -4.82 -4.58 6.62
N ALA A 135 -5.22 -5.33 7.65
CA ALA A 135 -5.92 -6.61 7.47
C ALA A 135 -7.23 -6.46 6.68
N LYS A 136 -8.07 -5.46 7.03
CA LYS A 136 -9.33 -5.20 6.31
C LYS A 136 -9.12 -4.86 4.84
N LEU A 137 -8.10 -4.05 4.52
CA LEU A 137 -7.76 -3.72 3.14
C LEU A 137 -7.41 -4.98 2.33
N ARG A 138 -6.64 -5.90 2.92
CA ARG A 138 -6.27 -7.18 2.28
C ARG A 138 -7.45 -8.13 2.09
N GLU A 139 -8.45 -8.06 2.96
CA GLU A 139 -9.72 -8.79 2.81
C GLU A 139 -10.65 -8.17 1.76
N GLY A 140 -10.28 -7.02 1.16
CA GLY A 140 -11.13 -6.28 0.23
C GLY A 140 -12.30 -5.54 0.90
N VAL A 141 -12.28 -5.44 2.24
CA VAL A 141 -13.30 -4.73 3.01
C VAL A 141 -12.96 -3.24 3.01
N ALA A 142 -13.83 -2.42 2.41
CA ALA A 142 -13.70 -0.97 2.47
C ALA A 142 -13.69 -0.49 3.94
N LEU A 143 -12.76 0.42 4.25
CA LEU A 143 -12.52 0.95 5.60
C LEU A 143 -13.57 1.96 6.06
#